data_AF-A0A1M6PCE4-F1
#
_entry.id   AF-A0A1M6PCE4-F1
#
_cell.length_a   1.000
_cell.length_b   1.000
_cell.length_c   1.000
_cell.angle_alpha   90.00
_cell.angle_beta   90.00
_cell.angle_gamma   90.00
#
_symmetry.space_group_name_H-M   'P 1'
#
loop_
_entity.id
_entity.type
_entity.pdbx_description
1 polymer ?
#
loop_
_entity_poly.entity_id
_entity_poly.type
_entity_poly.pdbx_seq_one_letter_code
_entity_poly.pdbx_strand_id
1 'polypeptide(L)'
;MFKKTSAKYSYDYSYKNPFKKHDVKRYEKEKMKKEIKESKEEKRCSYILELEGKGTVKVKPDVATVTLGVITENEELEVAKIENSRKVERVLEVLKEMGIDDDDLQTETFSIEPQYDYEGGKKVFRGFKVTNKLTITIRNLEKIGEIIDTAIDSGANIVESIKFSIAQPDTYYNEALNLAILNTIEKARSIEHTLKVKVNMIPIKITEESYGYAYPVERTYMEAVDTTTIIQSGLIEITARVNTVFDYE
;
A
#
# COMPACT_ATOMS: atom_id res chain seq x y z
N MET A 1 -73.28 -65.35 36.92
CA MET A 1 -74.17 -64.20 36.64
C MET A 1 -73.33 -63.01 36.21
N PHE A 2 -73.91 -62.12 35.39
CA PHE A 2 -73.38 -60.91 34.74
C PHE A 2 -72.77 -61.07 33.34
N LYS A 3 -73.63 -60.73 32.37
CA LYS A 3 -73.40 -60.51 30.94
C LYS A 3 -72.43 -59.33 30.74
N LYS A 4 -71.49 -59.45 29.80
CA LYS A 4 -70.77 -58.32 29.20
C LYS A 4 -71.23 -58.13 27.76
N THR A 5 -71.81 -56.96 27.53
CA THR A 5 -72.32 -56.45 26.26
C THR A 5 -71.15 -55.86 25.46
N SER A 6 -70.98 -56.24 24.18
CA SER A 6 -70.10 -55.56 23.23
C SER A 6 -70.92 -55.09 22.02
N ALA A 7 -71.09 -53.77 21.91
CA ALA A 7 -71.77 -53.15 20.79
C ALA A 7 -70.77 -52.88 19.64
N LYS A 8 -71.13 -53.31 18.44
CA LYS A 8 -70.46 -52.95 17.17
C LYS A 8 -70.95 -51.58 16.72
N TYR A 9 -70.04 -50.67 16.40
CA TYR A 9 -70.33 -49.45 15.64
C TYR A 9 -69.57 -49.50 14.31
N SER A 10 -70.30 -49.44 13.20
CA SER A 10 -69.80 -49.21 11.84
C SER A 10 -69.87 -47.72 11.54
N TYR A 11 -68.78 -47.13 11.06
CA TYR A 11 -68.77 -45.76 10.50
C TYR A 11 -68.58 -45.81 8.99
N ASP A 12 -69.51 -45.15 8.29
CA ASP A 12 -69.57 -44.95 6.85
C ASP A 12 -68.81 -43.66 6.48
N TYR A 13 -67.85 -43.74 5.56
CA TYR A 13 -67.08 -42.59 5.07
C TYR A 13 -67.68 -42.07 3.77
N SER A 14 -68.53 -41.04 3.86
CA SER A 14 -68.87 -40.20 2.71
C SER A 14 -68.40 -38.76 2.94
N TYR A 15 -67.22 -38.42 2.41
CA TYR A 15 -66.72 -37.05 2.40
C TYR A 15 -67.32 -36.28 1.21
N LYS A 16 -68.24 -35.35 1.48
CA LYS A 16 -68.64 -34.29 0.54
C LYS A 16 -67.64 -33.14 0.62
N ASN A 17 -66.92 -32.91 -0.47
CA ASN A 17 -65.99 -31.78 -0.65
C ASN A 17 -66.79 -30.45 -0.75
N PRO A 18 -66.62 -29.47 0.16
CA PRO A 18 -67.46 -28.26 0.19
C PRO A 18 -66.91 -27.07 -0.62
N PHE A 19 -65.80 -27.19 -1.35
CA PHE A 19 -65.23 -26.06 -2.08
C PHE A 19 -65.96 -25.80 -3.41
N LYS A 20 -66.80 -24.76 -3.46
CA LYS A 20 -67.44 -24.27 -4.69
C LYS A 20 -66.36 -23.79 -5.66
N LYS A 21 -66.44 -24.19 -6.94
CA LYS A 21 -65.51 -23.82 -8.04
C LYS A 21 -65.22 -22.31 -8.19
N HIS A 22 -66.04 -21.44 -7.59
CA HIS A 22 -65.85 -19.98 -7.61
C HIS A 22 -64.71 -19.50 -6.68
N ASP A 23 -64.47 -20.18 -5.56
CA ASP A 23 -63.44 -19.80 -4.59
C ASP A 23 -62.03 -20.21 -5.05
N VAL A 24 -61.93 -21.30 -5.81
CA VAL A 24 -60.67 -21.76 -6.42
C VAL A 24 -60.15 -20.74 -7.46
N LYS A 25 -61.03 -20.22 -8.33
CA LYS A 25 -60.66 -19.22 -9.34
C LYS A 25 -60.21 -17.89 -8.73
N ARG A 26 -60.79 -17.50 -7.59
CA ARG A 26 -60.40 -16.29 -6.85
C ARG A 26 -59.02 -16.46 -6.21
N TYR A 27 -58.76 -17.62 -5.61
CA TYR A 27 -57.48 -17.96 -5.02
C TYR A 27 -56.36 -18.03 -6.08
N GLU A 28 -56.61 -18.68 -7.21
CA GLU A 28 -55.64 -18.75 -8.32
C GLU A 28 -55.35 -17.37 -8.93
N LYS A 29 -56.35 -16.50 -9.04
CA LYS A 29 -56.16 -15.13 -9.54
C LYS A 29 -55.35 -14.27 -8.57
N GLU A 30 -55.56 -14.39 -7.27
CA GLU A 30 -54.77 -13.66 -6.26
C GLU A 30 -53.36 -14.24 -6.11
N LYS A 31 -53.19 -15.56 -6.19
CA LYS A 31 -51.88 -16.23 -6.23
C LYS A 31 -51.09 -15.81 -7.47
N MET A 32 -51.72 -15.78 -8.64
CA MET A 32 -51.08 -15.34 -9.88
C MET A 32 -50.76 -13.84 -9.88
N LYS A 33 -51.59 -12.98 -9.26
CA LYS A 33 -51.24 -11.56 -9.04
C LYS A 33 -50.05 -11.39 -8.10
N LYS A 34 -49.96 -12.21 -7.05
CA LYS A 34 -48.85 -12.22 -6.10
C LYS A 34 -47.56 -12.70 -6.77
N GLU A 35 -47.63 -13.79 -7.52
CA GLU A 35 -46.51 -14.31 -8.33
C GLU A 35 -46.09 -13.33 -9.43
N ILE A 36 -47.01 -12.61 -10.07
CA ILE A 36 -46.69 -11.55 -11.04
C ILE A 36 -46.09 -10.30 -10.36
N LYS A 37 -46.49 -10.01 -9.11
CA LYS A 37 -45.90 -8.91 -8.32
C LYS A 37 -44.48 -9.28 -7.87
N GLU A 38 -44.30 -10.49 -7.36
CA GLU A 38 -43.01 -11.06 -6.97
C GLU A 38 -42.07 -11.19 -8.20
N SER A 39 -42.59 -11.65 -9.35
CA SER A 39 -41.80 -11.72 -10.60
C SER A 39 -41.49 -10.36 -11.23
N LYS A 40 -42.28 -9.31 -10.93
CA LYS A 40 -42.00 -7.93 -11.35
C LYS A 40 -40.99 -7.25 -10.43
N GLU A 41 -40.96 -7.61 -9.14
CA GLU A 41 -39.94 -7.19 -8.19
C GLU A 41 -38.58 -7.89 -8.48
N GLU A 42 -38.58 -9.15 -8.94
CA GLU A 42 -37.37 -9.92 -9.29
C GLU A 42 -36.69 -9.54 -10.62
N LYS A 43 -37.19 -8.54 -11.36
CA LYS A 43 -36.57 -8.11 -12.63
C LYS A 43 -36.49 -6.59 -12.82
N ARG A 44 -36.17 -5.84 -11.76
CA ARG A 44 -35.49 -4.56 -11.95
C ARG A 44 -34.06 -4.86 -12.38
N CYS A 45 -33.75 -4.66 -13.65
CA CYS A 45 -32.36 -4.41 -14.02
C CYS A 45 -31.96 -3.12 -13.29
N SER A 46 -31.31 -3.23 -12.12
CA SER A 46 -30.69 -2.06 -11.51
C SER A 46 -29.63 -1.57 -12.50
N TYR A 47 -29.77 -0.33 -12.92
CA TYR A 47 -28.73 0.27 -13.73
C TYR A 47 -27.52 0.49 -12.83
N ILE A 48 -26.34 0.17 -13.35
CA ILE A 48 -25.09 0.32 -12.62
C ILE A 48 -24.32 1.51 -13.17
N LEU A 49 -23.72 2.27 -12.27
CA LEU A 49 -22.81 3.36 -12.55
C LEU A 49 -21.43 2.97 -12.01
N GLU A 50 -20.50 2.71 -12.91
CA GLU A 50 -19.12 2.37 -12.56
C GLU A 50 -18.25 3.64 -12.64
N LEU A 51 -17.54 3.95 -11.55
CA LEU A 51 -16.73 5.16 -11.41
C LEU A 51 -15.38 4.84 -10.78
N GLU A 52 -14.33 5.35 -11.41
CA GLU A 52 -13.00 5.43 -10.83
C GLU A 52 -12.88 6.67 -9.93
N GLY A 53 -12.29 6.50 -8.76
CA GLY A 53 -11.95 7.56 -7.81
C GLY A 53 -10.45 7.60 -7.57
N LYS A 54 -9.92 8.82 -7.44
CA LYS A 54 -8.52 9.05 -7.09
C LYS A 54 -8.44 9.99 -5.90
N GLY A 55 -7.66 9.61 -4.90
CA GLY A 55 -7.29 10.46 -3.77
C GLY A 55 -5.77 10.58 -3.68
N THR A 56 -5.28 11.77 -3.38
CA THR A 56 -3.85 12.06 -3.25
C THR A 56 -3.59 12.91 -2.02
N VAL A 57 -2.59 12.52 -1.23
CA VAL A 57 -2.09 13.26 -0.07
C VAL A 57 -0.63 13.64 -0.34
N LYS A 58 -0.26 14.87 0.01
CA LYS A 58 1.12 15.36 -0.08
C LYS A 58 1.69 15.52 1.32
N VAL A 59 2.82 14.88 1.58
CA VAL A 59 3.39 14.79 2.92
C VAL A 59 4.87 15.15 2.86
N LYS A 60 5.36 15.84 3.89
CA LYS A 60 6.80 16.00 4.07
C LYS A 60 7.39 14.68 4.61
N PRO A 61 8.51 14.18 4.06
CA PRO A 61 9.18 13.03 4.64
C PRO A 61 9.63 13.34 6.08
N ASP A 62 9.69 12.29 6.89
CA ASP A 62 10.17 12.33 8.27
C ASP A 62 11.35 11.37 8.50
N VAL A 63 11.72 10.59 7.47
CA VAL A 63 12.86 9.66 7.49
C VAL A 63 13.69 9.85 6.22
N ALA A 64 15.01 9.77 6.38
CA ALA A 64 15.95 9.60 5.29
C ALA A 64 16.77 8.33 5.49
N THR A 65 17.05 7.64 4.39
CA THR A 65 17.97 6.51 4.35
C THR A 65 19.16 6.92 3.49
N VAL A 66 20.36 6.89 4.07
CA VAL A 66 21.60 7.27 3.40
C VAL A 66 22.48 6.03 3.25
N THR A 67 23.02 5.81 2.05
CA THR A 67 24.08 4.81 1.85
C THR A 67 25.43 5.51 1.82
N LEU A 68 26.25 5.25 2.84
CA LEU A 68 27.64 5.68 2.93
C LEU A 68 28.57 4.48 2.85
N GLY A 69 29.85 4.71 2.57
CA GLY A 69 30.81 3.61 2.57
C GLY A 69 32.26 4.01 2.61
N VAL A 70 33.10 3.00 2.83
CA VAL A 70 34.55 3.07 2.84
C VAL A 70 35.09 2.12 1.79
N ILE A 71 35.84 2.67 0.84
CA ILE A 71 36.74 1.93 -0.04
C ILE A 71 38.17 2.10 0.44
N THR A 72 38.91 1.00 0.51
CA THR A 72 40.37 0.97 0.67
C THR A 72 40.99 0.12 -0.42
N GLU A 73 42.19 0.49 -0.86
CA GLU A 73 42.96 -0.28 -1.84
C GLU A 73 44.39 -0.49 -1.34
N ASN A 74 44.90 -1.71 -1.49
CA ASN A 74 46.29 -2.04 -1.18
C ASN A 74 46.75 -3.26 -2.00
N GLU A 75 48.05 -3.37 -2.28
CA GLU A 75 48.64 -4.56 -2.92
C GLU A 75 48.44 -5.83 -2.07
N GLU A 76 48.48 -5.67 -0.74
CA GLU A 76 48.24 -6.73 0.24
C GLU A 76 46.81 -6.69 0.77
N LEU A 77 46.09 -7.81 0.60
CA LEU A 77 44.69 -7.92 1.02
C LEU A 77 44.48 -7.62 2.51
N GLU A 78 45.34 -8.17 3.37
CA GLU A 78 45.16 -8.04 4.82
C GLU A 78 45.32 -6.59 5.27
N VAL A 79 46.22 -5.83 4.63
CA VAL A 79 46.40 -4.39 4.90
C VAL A 79 45.15 -3.62 4.48
N ALA A 80 44.66 -3.81 3.24
CA ALA A 80 43.44 -3.15 2.77
C ALA A 80 42.23 -3.42 3.68
N LYS A 81 42.10 -4.66 4.16
CA LYS A 81 41.02 -5.08 5.05
C LYS A 81 41.11 -4.43 6.43
N ILE A 82 42.28 -4.45 7.07
CA ILE A 82 42.49 -3.83 8.40
C ILE A 82 42.23 -2.32 8.33
N GLU A 83 42.71 -1.65 7.28
CA GLU A 83 42.45 -0.22 7.07
C GLU A 83 40.96 0.07 6.89
N ASN A 84 40.25 -0.80 6.14
CA ASN A 84 38.81 -0.67 5.94
C ASN A 84 38.07 -0.79 7.27
N SER A 85 38.33 -1.86 8.03
CA SER A 85 37.70 -2.11 9.32
C SER A 85 37.88 -0.94 10.28
N ARG A 86 39.11 -0.41 10.41
CA ARG A 86 39.37 0.75 11.29
C ARG A 86 38.63 2.01 10.87
N LYS A 87 38.52 2.28 9.57
CA LYS A 87 37.77 3.44 9.07
C LYS A 87 36.27 3.28 9.32
N VAL A 88 35.74 2.09 9.08
CA VAL A 88 34.32 1.79 9.31
C VAL A 88 33.98 1.84 10.80
N GLU A 89 34.82 1.32 11.68
CA GLU A 89 34.65 1.39 13.13
C GLU A 89 34.55 2.86 13.59
N ARG A 90 35.46 3.73 13.15
CA ARG A 90 35.40 5.17 13.47
C ARG A 90 34.12 5.81 12.96
N VAL A 91 33.69 5.50 11.73
CA VAL A 91 32.43 6.02 11.18
C VAL A 91 31.25 5.58 12.04
N LEU A 92 31.18 4.30 12.44
CA LEU A 92 30.10 3.81 13.30
C LEU A 92 30.12 4.48 14.68
N GLU A 93 31.28 4.67 15.29
CA GLU A 93 31.42 5.34 16.58
C GLU A 93 30.87 6.77 16.54
N VAL A 94 31.31 7.59 15.58
CA VAL A 94 30.84 8.99 15.48
C VAL A 94 29.34 9.08 15.17
N LEU A 95 28.80 8.18 14.33
CA LEU A 95 27.38 8.16 14.01
C LEU A 95 26.53 7.87 15.27
N LYS A 96 27.01 6.96 16.14
CA LYS A 96 26.36 6.69 17.43
C LYS A 96 26.45 7.89 18.37
N GLU A 97 27.60 8.57 18.43
CA GLU A 97 27.75 9.80 19.22
C GLU A 97 26.82 10.92 18.75
N MET A 98 26.51 10.97 17.45
CA MET A 98 25.52 11.88 16.87
C MET A 98 24.06 11.49 17.17
N GLY A 99 23.84 10.35 17.83
CA GLY A 99 22.53 9.86 18.25
C GLY A 99 21.83 8.95 17.24
N ILE A 100 22.56 8.31 16.33
CA ILE A 100 22.02 7.24 15.49
C ILE A 100 22.04 5.93 16.28
N ASP A 101 20.89 5.28 16.40
CA ASP A 101 20.75 4.02 17.12
C ASP A 101 21.37 2.84 16.34
N ASP A 102 21.78 1.79 17.05
CA ASP A 102 22.34 0.58 16.44
C ASP A 102 21.37 -0.09 15.44
N ASP A 103 20.07 -0.03 15.73
CA ASP A 103 19.01 -0.57 14.87
C ASP A 103 18.86 0.22 13.55
N ASP A 104 19.40 1.44 13.48
CA ASP A 104 19.38 2.30 12.29
C ASP A 104 20.65 2.19 11.44
N LEU A 105 21.62 1.36 11.86
CA LEU A 105 22.89 1.15 11.20
C LEU A 105 22.96 -0.28 10.67
N GLN A 106 22.97 -0.43 9.34
CA GLN A 106 23.03 -1.74 8.70
C GLN A 106 24.14 -1.80 7.66
N THR A 107 24.95 -2.87 7.67
CA THR A 107 25.85 -3.14 6.54
C THR A 107 25.05 -3.56 5.32
N GLU A 108 25.15 -2.78 4.25
CA GLU A 108 24.50 -3.04 2.96
C GLU A 108 25.35 -3.96 2.09
N THR A 109 26.65 -3.71 2.05
CA THR A 109 27.57 -4.45 1.19
C THR A 109 28.94 -4.53 1.84
N PHE A 110 29.54 -5.72 1.78
CA PHE A 110 30.96 -5.91 2.02
C PHE A 110 31.53 -6.75 0.88
N SER A 111 32.51 -6.20 0.15
CA SER A 111 33.13 -6.90 -0.97
C SER A 111 34.63 -6.67 -1.03
N ILE A 112 35.32 -7.65 -1.62
CA ILE A 112 36.76 -7.64 -1.83
C ILE A 112 37.00 -8.07 -3.27
N GLU A 113 37.65 -7.21 -4.04
CA GLU A 113 37.84 -7.42 -5.47
C GLU A 113 39.32 -7.22 -5.85
N PRO A 114 39.98 -8.19 -6.49
CA PRO A 114 41.29 -7.97 -7.08
C PRO A 114 41.21 -6.95 -8.22
N GLN A 115 42.06 -5.95 -8.17
CA GLN A 115 42.20 -4.90 -9.18
C GLN A 115 43.35 -5.23 -10.11
N TYR A 116 43.16 -4.92 -11.38
CA TYR A 116 44.14 -5.16 -12.43
C TYR A 116 44.18 -3.99 -13.39
N ASP A 117 45.38 -3.68 -13.86
CA ASP A 117 45.59 -2.71 -14.94
C ASP A 117 45.87 -3.45 -16.25
N TYR A 118 45.75 -2.73 -17.37
CA TYR A 118 46.02 -3.26 -18.70
C TYR A 118 47.22 -2.53 -19.30
N GLU A 119 48.37 -3.19 -19.31
CA GLU A 119 49.61 -2.66 -19.87
C GLU A 119 49.98 -3.44 -21.13
N GLY A 120 50.01 -2.76 -22.29
CA GLY A 120 50.36 -3.39 -23.57
C GLY A 120 49.47 -4.58 -23.96
N GLY A 121 48.20 -4.56 -23.56
CA GLY A 121 47.25 -5.64 -23.80
C GLY A 121 47.35 -6.83 -22.83
N LYS A 122 48.22 -6.76 -21.81
CA LYS A 122 48.33 -7.75 -20.75
C LYS A 122 47.68 -7.24 -19.46
N LYS A 123 46.98 -8.15 -18.77
CA LYS A 123 46.37 -7.88 -17.46
C LYS A 123 47.44 -8.02 -16.37
N VAL A 124 47.76 -6.92 -15.70
CA VAL A 124 48.76 -6.85 -14.61
C VAL A 124 48.03 -6.64 -13.29
N PHE A 125 48.36 -7.43 -12.27
CA PHE A 125 47.73 -7.30 -10.95
C PHE A 125 48.18 -6.01 -10.27
N ARG A 126 47.21 -5.22 -9.78
CA ARG A 126 47.44 -3.94 -9.09
C ARG A 126 47.31 -4.05 -7.58
N GLY A 127 46.39 -4.88 -7.09
CA GLY A 127 46.11 -5.00 -5.67
C GLY A 127 44.68 -5.45 -5.40
N PHE A 128 44.19 -5.19 -4.19
CA PHE A 128 42.85 -5.51 -3.74
C PHE A 128 42.11 -4.24 -3.38
N LYS A 129 40.83 -4.17 -3.77
CA LYS A 129 39.89 -3.14 -3.35
C LYS A 129 38.89 -3.76 -2.38
N VAL A 130 38.82 -3.22 -1.17
CA VAL A 130 37.84 -3.60 -0.15
C VAL A 130 36.78 -2.51 -0.09
N THR A 131 35.52 -2.88 -0.25
CA THR A 131 34.37 -1.97 -0.17
C THR A 131 33.50 -2.39 0.99
N ASN A 132 33.15 -1.45 1.87
CA ASN A 132 32.17 -1.65 2.92
C ASN A 132 31.17 -0.49 2.89
N LYS A 133 29.90 -0.80 2.65
CA LYS A 133 28.80 0.17 2.58
C LYS A 133 27.83 -0.07 3.72
N LEU A 134 27.35 1.03 4.30
CA LEU A 134 26.40 1.09 5.38
C LEU A 134 25.16 1.84 4.90
N THR A 135 24.00 1.27 5.16
CA THR A 135 22.72 1.95 5.14
C THR A 135 22.46 2.56 6.52
N ILE A 136 22.15 3.85 6.55
CA ILE A 136 21.93 4.63 7.78
C ILE A 136 20.53 5.23 7.72
N THR A 137 19.71 4.97 8.73
CA THR A 137 18.38 5.56 8.87
C THR A 137 18.43 6.80 9.77
N ILE A 138 17.94 7.93 9.25
CA ILE A 138 17.99 9.23 9.92
C ILE A 138 16.58 9.77 10.06
N ARG A 139 16.13 10.01 11.30
CA ARG A 139 14.82 10.60 11.63
C ARG A 139 14.86 12.11 11.83
N ASN A 140 16.04 12.67 12.15
CA ASN A 140 16.22 14.10 12.22
C ASN A 140 16.79 14.62 10.90
N LEU A 141 15.90 14.99 9.98
CA LEU A 141 16.29 15.38 8.62
C LEU A 141 17.12 16.67 8.56
N GLU A 142 17.03 17.53 9.57
CA GLU A 142 17.82 18.76 9.66
C GLU A 142 19.31 18.48 9.86
N LYS A 143 19.65 17.30 10.41
CA LYS A 143 21.03 16.89 10.69
C LYS A 143 21.70 16.08 9.58
N ILE A 144 21.00 15.78 8.48
CA ILE A 144 21.54 14.86 7.45
C ILE A 144 22.88 15.37 6.89
N GLY A 145 22.97 16.66 6.58
CA GLY A 145 24.21 17.25 6.07
C GLY A 145 25.37 17.08 7.05
N GLU A 146 25.16 17.46 8.32
CA GLU A 146 26.15 17.30 9.40
C GLU A 146 26.57 15.83 9.59
N ILE A 147 25.61 14.89 9.53
CA ILE A 147 25.86 13.45 9.66
C ILE A 147 26.75 12.94 8.52
N ILE A 148 26.46 13.34 7.28
CA ILE A 148 27.25 12.95 6.11
C ILE A 148 28.66 13.54 6.20
N ASP A 149 28.77 14.83 6.50
CA ASP A 149 30.07 15.52 6.59
C ASP A 149 30.94 14.88 7.70
N THR A 150 30.36 14.58 8.87
CA THR A 150 31.05 13.91 9.99
C THR A 150 31.51 12.50 9.63
N ALA A 151 30.68 11.74 8.90
CA ALA A 151 31.06 10.42 8.44
C ALA A 151 32.22 10.48 7.43
N ILE A 152 32.23 11.45 6.53
CA ILE A 152 33.32 11.68 5.58
C ILE A 152 34.62 12.00 6.32
N ASP A 153 34.57 12.95 7.27
CA ASP A 153 35.72 13.34 8.09
C ASP A 153 36.28 12.16 8.91
N SER A 154 35.44 11.18 9.24
CA SER A 154 35.81 9.99 10.02
C SER A 154 36.35 8.82 9.18
N GLY A 155 36.22 8.90 7.85
CA GLY A 155 36.84 7.97 6.90
C GLY A 155 35.92 7.41 5.82
N ALA A 156 34.63 7.77 5.81
CA ALA A 156 33.76 7.48 4.68
C ALA A 156 34.25 8.22 3.43
N ASN A 157 34.25 7.53 2.29
CA ASN A 157 34.66 8.10 1.00
C ASN A 157 33.74 7.71 -0.15
N ILE A 158 32.60 7.11 0.18
CA ILE A 158 31.47 6.91 -0.71
C ILE A 158 30.24 7.54 -0.07
N VAL A 159 29.53 8.36 -0.84
CA VAL A 159 28.14 8.74 -0.61
C VAL A 159 27.38 8.28 -1.84
N GLU A 160 26.57 7.23 -1.72
CA GLU A 160 25.95 6.60 -2.89
C GLU A 160 24.53 7.08 -3.14
N SER A 161 23.70 7.15 -2.09
CA SER A 161 22.32 7.59 -2.23
C SER A 161 21.77 8.21 -0.95
N ILE A 162 20.80 9.11 -1.11
CA ILE A 162 19.97 9.65 -0.05
C ILE A 162 18.53 9.45 -0.52
N LYS A 163 17.73 8.72 0.25
CA LYS A 163 16.33 8.43 -0.07
C LYS A 163 15.43 8.92 1.04
N PHE A 164 14.41 9.69 0.69
CA PHE A 164 13.43 10.18 1.64
C PHE A 164 12.21 9.28 1.70
N SER A 165 11.71 9.04 2.90
CA SER A 165 10.57 8.18 3.16
C SER A 165 9.73 8.70 4.32
N ILE A 166 8.64 7.98 4.61
CA ILE A 166 7.73 8.28 5.70
C ILE A 166 7.69 7.07 6.61
N ALA A 167 7.84 7.26 7.92
CA ALA A 167 7.84 6.18 8.90
C ALA A 167 6.49 5.44 8.99
N GLN A 168 5.38 6.16 8.78
CA GLN A 168 4.00 5.64 8.86
C GLN A 168 3.23 5.88 7.54
N PRO A 169 3.58 5.18 6.45
CA PRO A 169 2.95 5.40 5.15
C PRO A 169 1.46 5.03 5.14
N ASP A 170 1.06 4.05 5.94
CA ASP A 170 -0.32 3.53 6.00
C ASP A 170 -1.32 4.58 6.46
N THR A 171 -0.93 5.47 7.38
CA THR A 171 -1.80 6.55 7.88
C THR A 171 -2.21 7.46 6.72
N TYR A 172 -1.25 7.89 5.92
CA TYR A 172 -1.47 8.78 4.78
C TYR A 172 -2.10 8.04 3.60
N TYR A 173 -1.82 6.75 3.44
CA TYR A 173 -2.50 5.91 2.46
C TYR A 173 -3.99 5.80 2.75
N ASN A 174 -4.37 5.53 4.01
CA ASN A 174 -5.77 5.46 4.42
C ASN A 174 -6.48 6.81 4.23
N GLU A 175 -5.80 7.94 4.46
CA GLU A 175 -6.31 9.26 4.13
C GLU A 175 -6.54 9.42 2.61
N ALA A 176 -5.56 9.01 1.78
CA ALA A 176 -5.71 9.02 0.33
C ALA A 176 -6.85 8.11 -0.14
N LEU A 177 -7.05 6.95 0.49
CA LEU A 177 -8.13 6.02 0.18
C LEU A 177 -9.51 6.62 0.49
N ASN A 178 -9.65 7.28 1.64
CA ASN A 178 -10.87 8.00 2.00
C ASN A 178 -11.17 9.11 0.98
N LEU A 179 -10.15 9.86 0.55
CA LEU A 179 -10.29 10.87 -0.51
C LEU A 179 -10.70 10.25 -1.85
N ALA A 180 -10.20 9.05 -2.19
CA ALA A 180 -10.56 8.35 -3.41
C ALA A 180 -12.04 7.94 -3.42
N ILE A 181 -12.55 7.45 -2.28
CA ILE A 181 -13.97 7.10 -2.12
C ILE A 181 -14.85 8.36 -2.17
N LEU A 182 -14.46 9.44 -1.47
CA LEU A 182 -15.18 10.72 -1.55
C LEU A 182 -15.22 11.24 -3.00
N ASN A 183 -14.13 11.07 -3.75
CA ASN A 183 -14.08 11.45 -5.16
C ASN A 183 -15.12 10.71 -6.02
N THR A 184 -15.37 9.42 -5.78
CA THR A 184 -16.42 8.69 -6.53
C THR A 184 -17.82 9.12 -6.14
N ILE A 185 -18.06 9.39 -4.86
CA ILE A 185 -19.34 9.91 -4.38
C ILE A 185 -19.65 11.27 -5.00
N GLU A 186 -18.68 12.18 -5.06
CA GLU A 186 -18.87 13.50 -5.71
C GLU A 186 -19.13 13.37 -7.22
N LYS A 187 -18.44 12.46 -7.90
CA LYS A 187 -18.72 12.14 -9.32
C LYS A 187 -20.14 11.60 -9.51
N ALA A 188 -20.56 10.65 -8.65
CA ALA A 188 -21.91 10.08 -8.68
C ALA A 188 -22.98 11.16 -8.49
N ARG A 189 -22.80 12.07 -7.53
CA ARG A 189 -23.69 13.24 -7.32
C ARG A 189 -23.76 14.14 -8.54
N SER A 190 -22.63 14.44 -9.18
CA SER A 190 -22.60 15.27 -10.39
C SER A 190 -23.37 14.61 -11.55
N ILE A 191 -23.24 13.29 -11.70
CA ILE A 191 -23.95 12.52 -12.73
C ILE A 191 -25.45 12.45 -12.42
N GLU A 192 -25.83 12.22 -11.15
CA GLU A 192 -27.21 12.26 -10.67
C GLU A 192 -27.90 13.56 -11.09
N HIS A 193 -27.29 14.70 -10.76
CA HIS A 193 -27.82 16.02 -11.09
C HIS A 193 -27.94 16.27 -12.60
N THR A 194 -26.96 15.78 -13.38
CA THR A 194 -26.90 15.98 -14.84
C THR A 194 -27.96 15.15 -15.56
N LEU A 195 -28.06 13.86 -15.21
CA LEU A 195 -29.00 12.94 -15.84
C LEU A 195 -30.41 13.01 -15.24
N LYS A 196 -30.56 13.67 -14.09
CA LYS A 196 -31.80 13.74 -13.31
C LYS A 196 -32.35 12.36 -12.94
N VAL A 197 -31.44 11.43 -12.67
CA VAL A 197 -31.72 10.09 -12.11
C VAL A 197 -31.55 10.14 -10.60
N LYS A 198 -31.86 9.06 -9.88
CA LYS A 198 -31.56 8.93 -8.45
C LYS A 198 -30.48 7.88 -8.25
N VAL A 199 -29.30 8.28 -7.78
CA VAL A 199 -28.19 7.37 -7.50
C VAL A 199 -28.16 7.02 -6.01
N ASN A 200 -28.00 5.75 -5.68
CA ASN A 200 -27.70 5.34 -4.31
C ASN A 200 -26.23 5.69 -4.01
N MET A 201 -25.98 6.58 -3.06
CA MET A 201 -24.63 7.06 -2.74
C MET A 201 -23.79 6.05 -1.95
N ILE A 202 -24.35 4.90 -1.60
CA ILE A 202 -23.62 3.77 -1.02
C ILE A 202 -23.30 2.81 -2.17
N PRO A 203 -22.01 2.64 -2.53
CA PRO A 203 -21.64 1.74 -3.62
C PRO A 203 -21.93 0.28 -3.23
N ILE A 204 -22.43 -0.50 -4.18
CA ILE A 204 -22.69 -1.95 -4.05
C ILE A 204 -21.43 -2.79 -4.18
N LYS A 205 -20.36 -2.21 -4.76
CA LYS A 205 -19.03 -2.82 -4.85
C LYS A 205 -17.96 -1.73 -4.80
N ILE A 206 -16.91 -1.99 -4.04
CA ILE A 206 -15.68 -1.19 -4.02
C ILE A 206 -14.53 -2.16 -4.34
N THR A 207 -13.72 -1.81 -5.32
CA THR A 207 -12.48 -2.51 -5.67
C THR A 207 -11.33 -1.52 -5.55
N GLU A 208 -10.35 -1.84 -4.73
CA GLU A 208 -9.12 -1.06 -4.65
C GLU A 208 -8.20 -1.46 -5.81
N GLU A 209 -7.79 -0.48 -6.61
CA GLU A 209 -6.92 -0.72 -7.77
C GLU A 209 -5.45 -0.46 -7.47
N SER A 210 -5.15 0.23 -6.36
CA SER A 210 -3.78 0.56 -5.97
C SER A 210 -3.13 -0.64 -5.28
N TYR A 211 -2.62 -1.58 -6.08
CA TYR A 211 -1.80 -2.68 -5.57
C TYR A 211 -0.36 -2.20 -5.36
N GLY A 212 0.05 -2.08 -4.10
CA GLY A 212 1.43 -1.78 -3.70
C GLY A 212 1.73 -0.28 -3.61
N TYR A 213 2.39 0.12 -2.53
CA TYR A 213 2.84 1.49 -2.27
C TYR A 213 3.45 2.10 -3.53
N ALA A 214 2.74 3.04 -4.15
CA ALA A 214 3.28 3.82 -5.25
C ALA A 214 4.47 4.60 -4.69
N TYR A 215 5.68 4.22 -5.11
CA TYR A 215 6.91 4.87 -4.69
C TYR A 215 6.84 6.38 -4.94
N PRO A 216 7.40 7.19 -4.03
CA PRO A 216 7.48 8.64 -4.21
C PRO A 216 8.12 8.97 -5.55
N VAL A 217 7.44 9.78 -6.35
CA VAL A 217 8.05 10.44 -7.50
C VAL A 217 8.91 11.58 -6.97
N GLU A 218 10.22 11.36 -6.89
CA GLU A 218 11.19 12.41 -6.57
C GLU A 218 11.07 13.57 -7.58
N ARG A 219 10.78 14.77 -7.07
CA ARG A 219 11.10 16.01 -7.76
C ARG A 219 12.12 16.77 -6.93
N THR A 220 13.39 16.59 -7.28
CA THR A 220 14.48 17.38 -6.70
C THR A 220 14.44 18.78 -7.30
N TYR A 221 14.28 19.80 -6.45
CA TYR A 221 14.66 21.18 -6.76
C TYR A 221 16.04 21.40 -6.14
N MET A 222 17.00 21.89 -6.93
CA MET A 222 18.30 22.34 -6.43
C MET A 222 18.39 23.85 -6.60
N GLU A 223 18.51 24.57 -5.48
CA GLU A 223 19.15 25.89 -5.44
C GLU A 223 20.32 25.80 -4.45
N ALA A 224 21.49 26.25 -4.89
CA ALA A 224 22.74 26.13 -4.16
C ALA A 224 23.16 27.50 -3.62
N VAL A 225 23.41 27.63 -2.30
CA VAL A 225 24.43 28.55 -1.75
C VAL A 225 24.92 28.09 -0.36
N ASP A 226 26.25 27.98 -0.25
CA ASP A 226 27.14 28.01 0.94
C ASP A 226 27.44 26.74 1.78
N THR A 227 28.75 26.46 1.85
CA THR A 227 29.64 25.57 2.67
C THR A 227 29.13 24.33 3.44
N THR A 228 27.88 23.92 3.29
CA THR A 228 27.33 22.67 3.85
C THR A 228 26.65 21.87 2.75
N THR A 229 26.62 20.55 2.89
CA THR A 229 25.87 19.70 1.95
C THR A 229 24.37 20.00 2.12
N ILE A 230 23.81 20.85 1.26
CA ILE A 230 22.39 21.23 1.28
C ILE A 230 21.57 20.10 0.64
N ILE A 231 20.70 19.47 1.44
CA ILE A 231 19.86 18.37 1.01
C ILE A 231 18.39 18.78 1.16
N GLN A 232 17.63 18.69 0.08
CA GLN A 232 16.21 19.03 0.06
C GLN A 232 15.36 17.80 -0.27
N SER A 233 14.38 17.52 0.58
CA SER A 233 13.64 16.26 0.55
C SER A 233 12.39 16.25 -0.35
N GLY A 234 11.97 17.41 -0.87
CA GLY A 234 10.71 17.55 -1.60
C GLY A 234 9.47 17.15 -0.79
N LEU A 235 8.32 17.01 -1.47
CA LEU A 235 7.10 16.41 -0.91
C LEU A 235 6.90 15.02 -1.52
N ILE A 236 6.45 14.08 -0.70
CA ILE A 236 6.03 12.75 -1.14
C ILE A 236 4.54 12.78 -1.45
N GLU A 237 4.17 12.32 -2.65
CA GLU A 237 2.77 12.15 -3.04
C GLU A 237 2.33 10.70 -2.85
N ILE A 238 1.35 10.48 -1.98
CA ILE A 238 0.72 9.17 -1.77
C ILE A 238 -0.64 9.18 -2.46
N THR A 239 -0.89 8.20 -3.31
CA THR A 239 -2.12 8.14 -4.12
C THR A 239 -2.81 6.80 -3.93
N ALA A 240 -4.12 6.85 -3.73
CA ALA A 240 -5.02 5.70 -3.77
C ALA A 240 -6.01 5.84 -4.93
N ARG A 241 -6.38 4.70 -5.52
CA ARG A 241 -7.37 4.57 -6.59
C ARG A 241 -8.36 3.47 -6.25
N VAL A 242 -9.63 3.76 -6.47
CA VAL A 242 -10.74 2.82 -6.27
C VAL A 242 -11.62 2.81 -7.49
N ASN A 243 -12.16 1.64 -7.82
CA ASN A 243 -13.28 1.49 -8.72
C ASN A 243 -14.51 1.15 -7.90
N THR A 244 -15.56 1.93 -8.08
CA THR A 244 -16.82 1.81 -7.35
C THR A 244 -17.97 1.58 -8.30
N VAL A 245 -18.90 0.72 -7.89
CA VAL A 245 -20.16 0.48 -8.61
C VAL A 245 -21.30 0.95 -7.74
N PHE A 246 -22.10 1.87 -8.26
CA PHE A 246 -23.34 2.36 -7.63
C PHE A 246 -24.56 1.85 -8.40
N ASP A 247 -25.68 1.67 -7.72
CA ASP A 247 -26.98 1.46 -8.33
C ASP A 247 -27.76 2.79 -8.47
N TYR A 248 -28.58 2.91 -9.52
CA TYR A 248 -29.43 4.07 -9.73
C TYR A 248 -30.78 3.74 -10.39
N GLU A 249 -31.74 4.65 -10.23
CA GLU A 249 -33.14 4.54 -10.67
C GLU A 249 -33.63 5.77 -11.45
#